data_AF-A0A6A3MZW8-F1
#
_entry.id   AF-A0A6A3MZW8-F1
#
_cell.length_a   1.000
_cell.length_b   1.000
_cell.length_c   1.000
_cell.angle_alpha   90.00
_cell.angle_beta   90.00
_cell.angle_gamma   90.00
#
_symmetry.space_group_name_H-M   'P 1'
#
loop_
_entity.id
_entity.type
_entity.pdbx_description
1 polymer ?
#
loop_
_entity_poly.entity_id
_entity_poly.type
_entity_poly.pdbx_seq_one_letter_code
_entity_poly.pdbx_strand_id
1 'polypeptide(L)'
;MFEHFLTPLPLPPINAEKVYTMHHTVRKYVPSAFQYDLMYSVPTKKQGDAAKTAKQTRREHRAAMAVAAKKHQDQRGRKEDGEATHSGNKKRKTSDKK
;
A
#
# COMPACT_ATOMS: atom_id res chain seq x y z
N MET A 1 -16.83 -27.07 30.09
CA MET A 1 -15.44 -27.22 29.60
C MET A 1 -15.31 -26.43 28.31
N PHE A 2 -14.25 -25.64 28.16
CA PHE A 2 -14.00 -24.71 27.03
C PHE A 2 -13.40 -25.39 25.79
N GLU A 3 -13.57 -26.71 25.65
CA GLU A 3 -12.98 -27.55 24.59
C GLU A 3 -13.29 -27.03 23.16
N HIS A 4 -14.44 -26.38 22.97
CA HIS A 4 -14.84 -25.81 21.68
C HIS A 4 -13.97 -24.62 21.25
N PHE A 5 -13.36 -23.88 22.18
CA PHE A 5 -12.39 -22.82 21.86
C PHE A 5 -10.98 -23.36 21.56
N LEU A 6 -10.74 -24.65 21.82
CA LEU A 6 -9.51 -25.33 21.44
C LEU A 6 -9.56 -25.88 20.01
N THR A 7 -10.70 -25.74 19.31
CA THR A 7 -10.79 -26.12 17.90
C THR A 7 -9.87 -25.22 17.07
N PRO A 8 -8.87 -25.79 16.36
CA PRO A 8 -7.97 -24.99 15.55
C PRO A 8 -8.76 -24.35 14.40
N LEU A 9 -8.62 -23.04 14.23
CA LEU A 9 -9.15 -22.36 13.06
C LEU A 9 -8.45 -22.89 11.80
N PRO A 10 -9.16 -22.94 10.65
CA PRO A 10 -8.54 -23.29 9.39
C PRO A 10 -7.40 -22.32 9.10
N LEU A 11 -6.31 -22.84 8.55
CA LEU A 11 -5.18 -22.02 8.15
C LEU A 11 -5.63 -20.97 7.13
N PRO A 12 -5.19 -19.71 7.28
CA PRO A 12 -5.54 -18.68 6.32
C PRO A 12 -4.99 -19.02 4.94
N PRO A 13 -5.66 -18.58 3.86
CA PRO A 13 -5.16 -18.79 2.51
C PRO A 13 -3.79 -18.13 2.35
N ILE A 14 -2.90 -18.84 1.64
CA ILE A 14 -1.53 -18.38 1.41
C ILE A 14 -1.55 -17.07 0.61
N ASN A 15 -0.92 -16.03 1.16
CA ASN A 15 -0.81 -14.75 0.48
C ASN A 15 0.17 -14.84 -0.70
N ALA A 16 -0.38 -14.76 -1.92
CA ALA A 16 0.36 -14.82 -3.17
C ALA A 16 1.49 -13.78 -3.27
N GLU A 17 1.29 -12.58 -2.73
CA GLU A 17 2.31 -11.53 -2.75
C GLU A 17 3.47 -11.83 -1.82
N LYS A 18 3.21 -12.48 -0.69
CA LYS A 18 4.26 -12.93 0.23
C LYS A 18 5.08 -14.00 -0.45
N VAL A 19 4.47 -15.02 -1.03
CA VAL A 19 5.16 -16.07 -1.80
C VAL A 19 6.02 -15.45 -2.91
N TYR A 20 5.45 -14.51 -3.67
CA TYR A 20 6.20 -13.78 -4.71
C TYR A 20 7.41 -13.05 -4.13
N THR A 21 7.25 -12.35 -3.00
CA THR A 21 8.32 -11.57 -2.35
C THR A 21 9.41 -12.47 -1.77
N MET A 22 9.04 -13.62 -1.20
CA MET A 22 9.98 -14.59 -0.65
C MET A 22 10.98 -15.05 -1.72
N HIS A 23 10.48 -15.45 -2.88
CA HIS A 23 11.34 -15.88 -3.98
C HIS A 23 12.15 -14.75 -4.62
N HIS A 24 11.51 -13.62 -4.96
CA HIS A 24 12.15 -12.59 -5.80
C HIS A 24 12.96 -11.56 -5.03
N THR A 25 12.69 -11.37 -3.74
CA THR A 25 13.31 -10.29 -2.95
C THR A 25 14.09 -10.83 -1.76
N VAL A 26 13.52 -11.79 -1.02
CA VAL A 26 14.14 -12.29 0.21
C VAL A 26 15.24 -13.31 -0.10
N ARG A 27 14.98 -14.25 -1.03
CA ARG A 27 15.88 -15.37 -1.35
C ARG A 27 17.34 -14.98 -1.61
N LYS A 28 17.59 -13.82 -2.23
CA LYS A 28 18.97 -13.32 -2.48
C LYS A 28 19.79 -13.04 -1.22
N TYR A 29 19.13 -12.85 -0.07
CA TYR A 29 19.77 -12.58 1.22
C TYR A 29 19.73 -13.81 2.14
N VAL A 30 19.25 -14.95 1.65
CA VAL A 30 19.18 -16.19 2.40
C VAL A 30 20.51 -16.93 2.24
N PRO A 31 21.12 -17.42 3.35
CA PRO A 31 22.32 -18.24 3.28
C PRO A 31 22.10 -19.45 2.35
N SER A 32 23.14 -19.85 1.62
CA SER A 32 23.04 -20.93 0.61
C SER A 32 22.43 -22.22 1.16
N ALA A 33 22.71 -22.54 2.42
CA ALA A 33 22.15 -23.69 3.13
C ALA A 33 20.61 -23.73 3.15
N PHE A 34 19.93 -22.59 3.05
CA PHE A 34 18.46 -22.48 3.14
C PHE A 34 17.81 -21.99 1.83
N GLN A 35 18.58 -21.69 0.78
CA GLN A 35 18.02 -21.14 -0.47
C GLN A 35 17.12 -22.12 -1.24
N TYR A 36 17.20 -23.41 -0.90
CA TYR A 36 16.41 -24.50 -1.49
C TYR A 36 15.22 -24.92 -0.63
N ASP A 37 14.99 -24.24 0.49
CA ASP A 37 13.80 -24.48 1.31
C ASP A 37 12.52 -24.14 0.51
N LEU A 38 11.45 -24.89 0.78
CA LEU A 38 10.13 -24.72 0.16
C LEU A 38 9.61 -23.28 0.32
N MET A 39 9.97 -22.61 1.42
CA MET A 39 9.63 -21.21 1.69
C MET A 39 10.13 -20.24 0.61
N TYR A 40 11.26 -20.56 -0.05
CA TYR A 40 11.87 -19.74 -1.10
C TYR A 40 11.70 -20.34 -2.50
N SER A 41 10.85 -21.35 -2.65
CA SER A 41 10.58 -21.99 -3.93
C SER A 41 9.98 -21.02 -4.95
N VAL A 42 10.17 -21.35 -6.24
CA VAL A 42 9.61 -20.57 -7.35
C VAL A 42 8.08 -20.56 -7.23
N PRO A 43 7.42 -19.38 -7.20
CA PRO A 43 5.96 -19.32 -7.15
C PRO A 43 5.33 -19.97 -8.38
N THR A 44 4.21 -20.64 -8.19
CA THR A 44 3.42 -21.14 -9.33
C THR A 44 2.93 -19.97 -10.20
N LYS A 45 2.64 -20.23 -11.48
CA LYS A 45 2.12 -19.21 -12.41
C LYS A 45 0.88 -18.50 -11.85
N LYS A 46 -0.06 -19.27 -11.29
CA LYS A 46 -1.28 -18.74 -10.65
C LYS A 46 -0.97 -17.82 -9.47
N GLN A 47 -0.02 -18.19 -8.59
CA GLN A 47 0.40 -17.34 -7.48
C GLN A 47 1.10 -16.07 -7.98
N GLY A 48 1.94 -16.18 -9.01
CA GLY A 48 2.58 -15.03 -9.63
C GLY A 48 1.57 -14.03 -10.21
N ASP A 49 0.57 -14.52 -10.92
CA ASP A 49 -0.49 -13.68 -11.52
C ASP A 49 -1.38 -13.06 -10.44
N ALA A 50 -1.80 -13.84 -9.44
CA ALA A 50 -2.56 -13.32 -8.29
C ALA A 50 -1.80 -12.22 -7.54
N ALA A 51 -0.49 -12.38 -7.35
CA ALA A 51 0.35 -11.37 -6.70
C ALA A 51 0.43 -10.06 -7.52
N LYS A 52 0.51 -10.15 -8.84
CA LYS A 52 0.50 -8.97 -9.73
C LYS A 52 -0.83 -8.25 -9.67
N THR A 53 -1.93 -8.99 -9.79
CA THR A 53 -3.29 -8.43 -9.70
C THR A 53 -3.52 -7.74 -8.36
N ALA A 54 -3.16 -8.37 -7.24
CA ALA A 54 -3.31 -7.78 -5.92
C ALA A 54 -2.44 -6.52 -5.70
N LYS A 55 -1.24 -6.49 -6.26
CA LYS A 55 -0.40 -5.26 -6.26
C LYS A 55 -1.03 -4.15 -7.10
N GLN A 56 -1.60 -4.49 -8.25
CA GLN A 56 -2.24 -3.55 -9.16
C GLN A 56 -3.50 -2.93 -8.53
N THR A 57 -4.40 -3.75 -7.98
CA THR A 57 -5.64 -3.26 -7.34
C THR A 57 -5.35 -2.30 -6.19
N ARG A 58 -4.33 -2.59 -5.36
CA ARG A 58 -3.91 -1.68 -4.29
C ARG A 58 -3.31 -0.38 -4.81
N ARG A 59 -2.61 -0.42 -5.95
CA ARG A 59 -2.09 0.79 -6.60
C ARG A 59 -3.23 1.67 -7.09
N GLU A 60 -4.22 1.08 -7.75
CA GLU A 60 -5.42 1.76 -8.23
C GLU A 60 -6.23 2.36 -7.08
N HIS A 61 -6.43 1.59 -6.00
CA HIS A 61 -7.09 2.09 -4.80
C HIS A 61 -6.36 3.31 -4.21
N ARG A 62 -5.03 3.26 -4.08
CA ARG A 62 -4.25 4.43 -3.62
C ARG A 62 -4.37 5.62 -4.56
N ALA A 63 -4.36 5.39 -5.87
CA ALA A 63 -4.53 6.45 -6.86
C ALA A 63 -5.91 7.09 -6.77
N ALA A 64 -6.98 6.29 -6.64
CA ALA A 64 -8.34 6.78 -6.47
C ALA A 64 -8.48 7.62 -5.19
N MET A 65 -7.91 7.15 -4.08
CA MET A 65 -7.90 7.90 -2.83
C MET A 65 -7.12 9.23 -2.94
N ALA A 66 -5.98 9.24 -3.65
CA ALA A 66 -5.23 10.46 -3.89
C ALA A 66 -6.02 11.47 -4.74
N VAL A 67 -6.76 11.00 -5.76
CA VAL A 67 -7.65 11.85 -6.57
C VAL A 67 -8.79 12.41 -5.73
N ALA A 68 -9.42 11.58 -4.89
CA ALA A 68 -10.47 12.04 -4.00
C ALA A 68 -9.95 13.09 -3.00
N ALA A 69 -8.80 12.83 -2.37
CA ALA A 69 -8.15 13.76 -1.44
C ALA A 69 -7.84 15.10 -2.12
N LYS A 70 -7.30 15.08 -3.35
CA LYS A 70 -7.04 16.31 -4.12
C LYS A 70 -8.32 17.09 -4.42
N LYS A 71 -9.40 16.41 -4.84
CA LYS A 71 -10.71 17.06 -5.06
C LYS A 71 -11.23 17.73 -3.78
N HIS A 72 -11.11 17.07 -2.63
CA HIS A 72 -11.50 17.65 -1.36
C HIS A 72 -10.65 18.88 -0.99
N GLN A 73 -9.34 18.83 -1.24
CA GLN A 73 -8.45 19.97 -1.02
C GLN A 73 -8.79 21.16 -1.93
N ASP A 74 -9.04 20.91 -3.22
CA ASP A 74 -9.40 21.96 -4.19
C ASP A 74 -10.76 22.61 -3.83
N GLN A 75 -11.72 21.82 -3.34
CA GLN A 75 -13.01 22.34 -2.85
C GLN A 75 -12.84 23.19 -1.59
N ARG A 76 -11.96 22.77 -0.66
CA ARG A 76 -11.65 23.56 0.53
C ARG A 76 -11.00 24.89 0.17
N GLY A 77 -10.02 24.88 -0.74
CA GLY A 77 -9.39 26.11 -1.22
C GLY A 77 -10.38 27.10 -1.84
N ARG A 78 -11.34 26.62 -2.65
CA ARG A 78 -12.39 27.49 -3.21
C ARG A 78 -13.37 28.05 -2.19
N LYS A 79 -13.65 27.35 -1.09
CA LYS A 79 -14.52 27.88 -0.02
C LYS A 79 -13.79 28.91 0.84
N GLU A 80 -12.49 28.74 1.06
CA GLU A 80 -11.65 29.74 1.74
C GLU A 80 -11.50 31.01 0.87
N ASP A 81 -11.50 30.88 -0.47
CA ASP A 81 -11.47 32.03 -1.40
C ASP A 81 -12.84 32.72 -1.59
N GLY A 82 -13.95 32.02 -1.29
CA GLY A 82 -15.34 32.51 -1.44
C GLY A 82 -15.95 33.09 -0.15
N GLU A 83 -15.33 32.83 1.00
CA GLU A 83 -15.67 33.40 2.31
C GLU A 83 -14.57 34.34 2.79
N ALA A 84 -14.04 35.16 1.88
CA ALA A 84 -13.17 36.28 2.20
C ALA A 84 -13.95 37.60 2.23
N THR A 85 -15.05 37.67 2.97
CA THR A 85 -15.47 38.95 3.56
C THR A 85 -14.56 39.25 4.74
N HIS A 86 -13.54 40.06 4.46
CA HIS A 86 -12.74 40.88 5.39
C HIS A 86 -12.36 40.26 6.75
N SER A 87 -11.14 39.73 6.87
CA SER A 87 -10.14 40.31 7.78
C SER A 87 -8.78 39.62 7.64
N GLY A 88 -7.69 40.40 7.75
CA GLY A 88 -6.43 39.86 8.28
C GLY A 88 -5.35 39.43 7.28
N ASN A 89 -4.93 40.36 6.43
CA ASN A 89 -3.52 40.66 6.11
C ASN A 89 -2.46 39.56 6.45
N LYS A 90 -1.92 38.86 5.43
CA LYS A 90 -0.49 38.54 5.41
C LYS A 90 0.06 38.35 4.00
N LYS A 91 0.54 39.47 3.45
CA LYS A 91 1.68 39.44 2.52
C LYS A 91 2.84 38.69 3.21
N ARG A 92 3.53 37.83 2.46
CA ARG A 92 4.97 37.99 2.18
C ARG A 92 5.37 37.06 1.03
N LYS A 93 5.46 37.68 -0.14
CA LYS A 93 6.37 37.28 -1.21
C LYS A 93 7.78 37.63 -0.77
N THR A 94 8.71 36.66 -0.83
CA THR A 94 10.13 36.95 -0.99
C THR A 94 10.68 35.96 -2.00
N SER A 95 10.57 36.35 -3.27
CA SER A 95 11.55 36.03 -4.29
C SER A 95 12.65 37.10 -4.23
N ASP A 96 13.91 36.67 -4.13
CA ASP A 96 15.15 37.33 -4.61
C ASP A 96 16.31 36.82 -3.73
N LYS A 97 17.53 36.58 -4.20
CA LYS A 97 18.12 36.36 -5.53
C LYS A 97 19.60 36.05 -5.24
N LYS A 98 20.19 35.19 -6.07
CA LYS A 98 21.56 35.24 -6.62
C LYS A 98 22.75 35.49 -5.69
#